data_AF-A0ABD5JQQ2-F1
#
_entry.id   AF-A0ABD5JQQ2-F1
#
_cell.length_a   1.000
_cell.length_b   1.000
_cell.length_c   1.000
_cell.angle_alpha   90.00
_cell.angle_beta   90.00
_cell.angle_gamma   90.00
#
_symmetry.space_group_name_H-M   'P 1'
#
loop_
_entity.id
_entity.type
_entity.pdbx_description
1 polymer ?
#
loop_
_entity_poly.entity_id
_entity_poly.type
_entity_poly.pdbx_seq_one_letter_code
_entity_poly.pdbx_strand_id
1 'polypeptide(L)'
;MLDAVLGDLYGARRSITSGVLPAELLFAHPGYLRAARGIVVPGRHQLFLHGCDISRGDDGAFVVNADWTQAPSGAGYALADRRVIAHAAPDLYERIGPRPASPWAQALRLALLDAAPEAAEEPVVVVLSPGIHSETAFDQAYL
;
A
#
# COMPACT_ATOMS: atom_id res chain seq x y z
N MET A 1 10.21 -2.73 8.16
CA MET A 1 9.90 -2.73 9.60
C MET A 1 8.41 -3.00 9.85
N LEU A 2 7.50 -2.20 9.29
CA LEU A 2 6.05 -2.35 9.53
C LEU A 2 5.49 -3.73 9.16
N ASP A 3 5.95 -4.34 8.07
CA ASP A 3 5.62 -5.72 7.70
C ASP A 3 5.96 -6.74 8.81
N ALA A 4 7.16 -6.61 9.41
CA ALA A 4 7.59 -7.46 10.52
C ALA A 4 6.77 -7.19 11.79
N VAL A 5 6.37 -5.94 12.03
CA VAL A 5 5.48 -5.58 13.14
C VAL A 5 4.11 -6.24 12.94
N LEU A 6 3.52 -6.13 11.74
CA LEU A 6 2.25 -6.78 11.42
C LEU A 6 2.31 -8.30 11.64
N GLY A 7 3.36 -8.94 11.11
CA GLY A 7 3.60 -10.38 11.26
C GLY A 7 3.82 -10.81 12.72
N ASP A 8 4.47 -9.98 13.53
CA ASP A 8 4.62 -10.27 14.96
C ASP A 8 3.29 -10.14 15.71
N LEU A 9 2.57 -9.02 15.54
CA LEU A 9 1.36 -8.71 16.30
C LEU A 9 0.21 -9.70 16.03
N TYR A 10 0.06 -10.16 14.79
CA TYR A 10 -0.92 -11.21 14.44
C TYR A 10 -0.38 -12.64 14.55
N GLY A 11 0.93 -12.80 14.82
CA GLY A 11 1.60 -14.09 14.95
C GLY A 11 2.12 -14.35 16.37
N ALA A 12 3.45 -14.42 16.49
CA ALA A 12 4.15 -14.84 17.71
C ALA A 12 4.05 -13.84 18.87
N ARG A 13 3.78 -12.56 18.59
CA ARG A 13 3.64 -11.46 19.56
C ARG A 13 4.85 -11.31 20.47
N ARG A 14 6.05 -11.49 19.92
CA ARG A 14 7.31 -11.34 20.65
C ARG A 14 7.50 -9.92 21.17
N SER A 15 7.07 -8.91 20.43
CA SER A 15 7.12 -7.52 20.89
C SER A 15 6.28 -7.29 22.15
N ILE A 16 5.19 -8.05 22.33
CA ILE A 16 4.37 -8.01 23.55
C ILE A 16 5.02 -8.83 24.66
N THR A 17 5.39 -10.09 24.40
CA THR A 17 5.91 -11.00 25.43
C THR A 17 7.30 -10.61 25.96
N SER A 18 8.08 -9.87 25.17
CA SER A 18 9.37 -9.28 25.59
C SER A 18 9.23 -7.92 26.28
N GLY A 19 8.02 -7.34 26.34
CA GLY A 19 7.77 -6.05 26.99
C GLY A 19 8.14 -4.82 26.16
N VAL A 20 8.49 -4.97 24.87
CA VAL A 20 8.75 -3.84 23.97
C VAL A 20 7.48 -3.01 23.70
N LEU A 21 6.34 -3.70 23.58
CA LEU A 21 5.02 -3.09 23.41
C LEU A 21 4.09 -3.55 24.54
N PRO A 22 3.34 -2.63 25.19
CA PRO A 22 2.31 -3.00 26.15
C PRO A 22 1.20 -3.83 25.48
N ALA A 23 0.69 -4.84 26.17
CA ALA A 23 -0.38 -5.70 25.65
C ALA A 23 -1.66 -4.91 25.37
N GLU A 24 -1.95 -3.93 26.22
CA GLU A 24 -3.10 -3.04 26.15
C GLU A 24 -3.11 -2.23 24.85
N LEU A 25 -1.94 -1.80 24.37
CA LEU A 25 -1.80 -1.04 23.12
C LEU A 25 -2.34 -1.83 21.93
N LEU A 26 -2.17 -3.15 21.92
CA LEU A 26 -2.69 -4.01 20.86
C LEU A 26 -4.15 -4.40 21.13
N PHE A 27 -4.43 -4.99 22.30
CA PHE A 27 -5.71 -5.68 22.53
C PHE A 27 -6.88 -4.75 22.85
N ALA A 28 -6.61 -3.52 23.28
CA ALA A 28 -7.64 -2.49 23.47
C ALA A 28 -7.86 -1.64 22.21
N HIS A 29 -7.00 -1.74 21.20
CA HIS A 29 -7.13 -0.95 19.98
C HIS A 29 -8.33 -1.44 19.14
N PRO A 30 -9.26 -0.55 18.75
CA PRO A 30 -10.47 -0.95 18.02
C PRO A 30 -10.18 -1.52 16.63
N GLY A 31 -9.05 -1.14 16.02
CA GLY A 31 -8.59 -1.67 14.73
C GLY A 31 -7.92 -3.06 14.81
N TYR A 32 -7.73 -3.64 16.01
CA TYR A 32 -7.14 -4.98 16.11
C TYR A 32 -8.20 -6.07 15.87
N LEU A 33 -8.01 -6.85 14.80
CA LEU A 33 -8.96 -7.87 14.37
C LEU A 33 -8.57 -9.23 14.94
N ARG A 34 -9.15 -9.62 16.08
CA ARG A 34 -8.85 -10.92 16.73
C ARG A 34 -8.98 -12.12 15.78
N ALA A 35 -9.94 -12.08 14.86
CA ALA A 35 -10.16 -13.13 13.86
C ALA A 35 -9.03 -13.27 12.83
N ALA A 36 -8.24 -12.22 12.62
CA ALA A 36 -7.11 -12.23 11.68
C ALA A 36 -5.84 -12.88 12.27
N ARG A 37 -5.87 -13.28 13.55
CA ARG A 37 -4.72 -13.93 14.18
C ARG A 37 -4.36 -15.23 13.47
N GLY A 38 -3.08 -15.37 13.09
CA GLY A 38 -2.56 -16.55 12.42
C GLY A 38 -2.90 -16.67 10.94
N ILE A 39 -3.59 -15.68 10.37
CA ILE A 39 -3.70 -15.58 8.91
C ILE A 39 -2.29 -15.28 8.38
N VAL A 40 -1.86 -16.09 7.42
CA VAL A 40 -0.60 -15.90 6.69
C VAL A 40 -0.97 -15.71 5.23
N VAL A 41 -0.68 -14.52 4.71
CA VAL A 41 -0.86 -14.22 3.28
C VAL A 41 0.24 -14.95 2.50
N PRO A 42 -0.08 -15.65 1.38
CA PRO A 42 0.91 -16.23 0.48
C PRO A 42 1.90 -15.17 -0.04
N GLY A 43 3.13 -15.61 -0.33
CA GLY A 43 4.18 -14.74 -0.85
C GLY A 43 5.10 -14.16 0.22
N ARG A 44 5.87 -13.15 -0.17
CA ARG A 44 7.01 -12.65 0.62
C ARG A 44 6.62 -11.75 1.79
N HIS A 45 5.51 -11.01 1.69
CA HIS A 45 5.15 -9.94 2.61
C HIS A 45 3.75 -10.14 3.19
N GLN A 46 3.59 -9.92 4.49
CA GLN A 46 2.27 -9.90 5.14
C GLN A 46 1.59 -8.54 4.92
N LEU A 47 2.36 -7.46 5.00
CA LEU A 47 1.93 -6.12 4.60
C LEU A 47 2.17 -5.96 3.10
N PHE A 48 1.14 -6.21 2.31
CA PHE A 48 1.20 -6.23 0.85
C PHE A 48 1.52 -4.84 0.24
N LEU A 49 0.83 -3.81 0.71
CA LEU A 49 0.96 -2.44 0.20
C LEU A 49 1.10 -1.46 1.36
N HIS A 50 2.03 -0.51 1.21
CA HIS A 50 2.30 0.55 2.15
C HIS A 50 2.39 1.87 1.41
N GLY A 51 1.66 2.87 1.91
CA GLY A 51 1.80 4.26 1.51
C GLY A 51 2.39 5.06 2.66
N CYS A 52 3.11 6.14 2.35
CA CYS A 52 3.54 7.09 3.37
C CYS A 52 3.49 8.51 2.84
N ASP A 53 3.12 9.43 3.72
CA ASP A 53 3.15 10.84 3.44
C ASP A 53 4.51 11.37 3.83
N ILE A 54 5.19 12.04 2.89
CA ILE A 54 6.52 12.60 3.12
C ILE A 54 6.52 14.11 2.94
N SER A 55 7.23 14.80 3.83
CA SER A 55 7.61 16.20 3.66
C SER A 55 9.11 16.30 3.43
N ARG A 56 9.54 17.41 2.81
CA ARG A 56 10.95 17.74 2.68
C ARG A 56 11.24 18.99 3.50
N GLY A 57 12.12 18.87 4.49
CA GLY A 57 12.53 19.95 5.36
C GLY A 57 13.43 20.97 4.65
N ASP A 58 13.65 22.10 5.31
CA ASP A 58 14.49 23.20 4.79
C ASP A 58 15.97 22.80 4.61
N ASP A 59 16.43 21.82 5.38
CA ASP A 59 17.74 21.17 5.25
C ASP A 59 17.80 20.18 4.07
N GLY A 60 16.69 19.98 3.37
CA GLY A 60 16.54 19.07 2.24
C GLY A 60 16.29 17.61 2.63
N ALA A 61 16.21 17.28 3.92
CA ALA A 61 15.93 15.94 4.41
C ALA A 61 14.45 15.57 4.23
N PHE A 62 14.15 14.28 4.04
CA PHE A 62 12.79 13.78 4.00
C PHE A 62 12.35 13.32 5.40
N VAL A 63 11.12 13.66 5.76
CA VAL A 63 10.47 13.23 7.00
C VAL A 63 9.18 12.50 6.65
N VAL A 64 8.96 11.35 7.27
CA VAL A 64 7.68 10.61 7.17
C VAL A 64 6.70 11.23 8.14
N ASN A 65 5.60 11.75 7.62
CA ASN A 65 4.54 12.40 8.40
C ASN A 65 3.48 11.38 8.83
N ALA A 66 3.18 10.39 7.99
CA ALA A 66 2.17 9.36 8.24
C ALA A 66 2.45 8.07 7.46
N ASP A 67 1.98 6.94 7.99
CA ASP A 67 2.03 5.62 7.38
C ASP A 67 0.61 5.09 7.12
N TRP A 68 0.41 4.54 5.93
CA TRP A 68 -0.86 3.98 5.48
C TRP A 68 -0.67 2.49 5.15
N THR A 69 -1.08 1.62 6.08
CA THR A 69 -0.85 0.17 6.03
C THR A 69 -2.12 -0.65 5.81
N GLN A 70 -3.21 0.00 5.39
CA GLN A 70 -4.50 -0.65 5.10
C GLN A 70 -4.69 -0.72 3.57
N ALA A 71 -5.60 0.09 3.03
CA ALA A 71 -5.82 0.25 1.60
C ALA A 71 -5.43 1.69 1.20
N PRO A 72 -4.13 2.01 1.10
CA PRO A 72 -3.70 3.36 0.70
C PRO A 72 -4.20 3.68 -0.71
N SER A 73 -4.75 4.88 -0.88
CA SER A 73 -5.20 5.43 -2.16
C SER A 73 -4.19 6.43 -2.72
N GLY A 74 -4.35 6.81 -3.99
CA GLY A 74 -3.58 7.88 -4.64
C GLY A 74 -2.83 7.44 -5.89
N ALA A 75 -2.66 6.14 -6.10
CA ALA A 75 -1.92 5.63 -7.25
C ALA A 75 -2.62 5.90 -8.59
N GLY A 76 -3.93 5.71 -8.64
CA GLY A 76 -4.75 6.03 -9.81
C GLY A 76 -4.73 7.52 -10.11
N TYR A 77 -4.83 8.37 -9.07
CA TYR A 77 -4.65 9.82 -9.23
C TYR A 77 -3.28 10.18 -9.80
N ALA A 78 -2.19 9.63 -9.25
CA ALA A 78 -0.83 9.91 -9.74
C ALA A 78 -0.62 9.51 -11.21
N LEU A 79 -1.22 8.40 -11.65
CA LEU A 79 -1.20 7.97 -13.04
C LEU A 79 -2.04 8.89 -13.95
N ALA A 80 -3.22 9.30 -13.48
CA ALA A 80 -4.09 10.23 -14.20
C ALA A 80 -3.44 11.61 -14.36
N ASP A 81 -2.87 12.16 -13.28
CA ASP A 81 -2.20 13.46 -13.27
C ASP A 81 -1.03 13.49 -14.25
N ARG A 82 -0.23 12.42 -14.30
CA ARG A 82 0.84 12.28 -15.31
C ARG A 82 0.32 12.39 -16.73
N ARG A 83 -0.82 11.77 -17.04
CA ARG A 83 -1.45 11.82 -18.37
C ARG A 83 -2.01 13.20 -18.67
N VAL A 84 -2.65 13.84 -17.70
CA VAL A 84 -3.20 15.19 -17.83
C VAL A 84 -2.08 16.20 -18.12
N ILE A 85 -0.98 16.17 -17.36
CA ILE A 85 0.15 17.09 -17.56
C ILE A 85 0.81 16.86 -18.92
N ALA A 86 1.02 15.59 -19.32
CA ALA A 86 1.57 15.25 -20.63
C ALA A 86 0.74 15.83 -21.80
N HIS A 87 -0.59 15.90 -21.63
CA HIS A 87 -1.49 16.45 -22.64
C HIS A 87 -1.59 17.99 -22.57
N ALA A 88 -1.67 18.56 -21.37
CA ALA A 88 -1.87 19.99 -21.16
C ALA A 88 -0.60 20.83 -21.42
N ALA A 89 0.59 20.25 -21.20
CA ALA A 89 1.87 20.94 -21.36
C ALA A 89 2.94 20.03 -22.01
N PRO A 90 2.73 19.59 -23.27
CA PRO A 90 3.57 18.58 -23.92
C PRO A 90 5.04 19.02 -24.02
N ASP A 91 5.31 20.27 -24.42
CA ASP A 91 6.68 20.78 -24.55
C ASP A 91 7.45 20.76 -23.22
N LEU A 92 6.77 21.06 -22.11
CA LEU A 92 7.37 21.01 -20.77
C LEU A 92 7.62 19.56 -20.35
N TYR A 93 6.66 18.68 -20.61
CA TYR A 93 6.75 17.27 -20.27
C TYR A 93 7.91 16.60 -21.03
N GLU A 94 8.08 16.90 -22.31
CA GLU A 94 9.19 16.41 -23.13
C GLU A 94 10.54 16.92 -22.62
N ARG A 95 10.67 18.22 -22.33
CA ARG A 95 11.91 18.79 -21.78
C ARG A 95 12.31 18.19 -20.44
N ILE A 96 11.36 17.93 -19.55
CA ILE A 96 11.62 17.33 -18.23
C ILE A 96 11.93 15.83 -18.38
N GLY A 97 11.23 15.12 -19.27
CA GLY A 97 11.37 13.67 -19.46
C GLY A 97 11.11 12.87 -18.19
N PRO A 98 9.96 13.03 -17.50
CA PRO A 98 9.73 12.37 -16.23
C PRO A 98 9.65 10.84 -16.39
N ARG A 99 10.30 10.10 -15.49
CA ARG A 99 10.34 8.62 -15.51
C ARG A 99 8.92 8.02 -15.57
N PRO A 100 8.64 7.06 -16.45
CA PRO A 100 7.30 6.49 -16.59
C PRO A 100 6.84 5.79 -15.31
N ALA A 101 5.53 5.84 -15.07
CA ALA A 101 4.91 5.17 -13.91
C ALA A 101 4.46 3.72 -14.23
N SER A 102 4.49 3.31 -15.50
CA SER A 102 4.13 1.95 -15.91
C SER A 102 4.93 0.83 -15.24
N PRO A 103 6.25 0.97 -14.94
CA PRO A 103 6.97 -0.09 -14.25
C PRO A 103 6.43 -0.35 -12.84
N TRP A 104 5.97 0.70 -12.14
CA TRP A 104 5.36 0.56 -10.82
C TRP A 104 4.02 -0.20 -10.92
N ALA A 105 3.16 0.17 -11.87
CA ALA A 105 1.87 -0.51 -12.06
C ALA A 105 2.05 -2.00 -12.44
N GLN A 106 3.04 -2.30 -13.28
CA GLN A 106 3.40 -3.68 -13.62
C GLN A 106 3.91 -4.45 -12.40
N ALA A 107 4.78 -3.85 -11.59
CA ALA A 107 5.29 -4.47 -10.36
C ALA A 107 4.15 -4.76 -9.37
N LEU A 108 3.20 -3.82 -9.19
CA LEU A 108 2.03 -4.03 -8.35
C LEU A 108 1.18 -5.22 -8.86
N ARG A 109 0.90 -5.28 -10.16
CA ARG A 109 0.15 -6.38 -10.77
C ARG A 109 0.86 -7.73 -10.56
N LEU A 110 2.17 -7.79 -10.76
CA LEU A 110 2.94 -9.02 -10.55
C LEU A 110 2.93 -9.44 -9.08
N ALA A 111 3.03 -8.49 -8.14
CA ALA A 111 2.94 -8.79 -6.72
C ALA A 111 1.55 -9.33 -6.33
N LEU A 112 0.47 -8.82 -6.92
CA LEU A 112 -0.89 -9.36 -6.69
C LEU A 112 -1.04 -10.79 -7.21
N LEU A 113 -0.41 -11.11 -8.34
CA LEU A 113 -0.40 -12.47 -8.90
C LEU A 113 0.42 -13.42 -8.03
N ASP A 114 1.55 -12.97 -7.48
CA ASP A 114 2.41 -13.74 -6.58
C ASP A 114 1.75 -14.03 -5.22
N ALA A 115 0.80 -13.18 -4.80
CA ALA A 115 0.01 -13.38 -3.59
C ALA A 115 -1.14 -14.39 -3.76
N ALA A 116 -1.34 -14.93 -4.98
CA ALA A 116 -2.35 -15.95 -5.20
C ALA A 116 -1.99 -17.26 -4.48
N PRO A 117 -2.98 -18.03 -4.00
CA PRO A 117 -2.72 -19.37 -3.48
C PRO A 117 -2.07 -20.28 -4.53
N GLU A 118 -1.16 -21.17 -4.13
CA GLU A 118 -0.46 -22.09 -5.05
C GLU A 118 -1.41 -22.95 -5.91
N ALA A 119 -2.63 -23.20 -5.43
CA ALA A 119 -3.65 -23.97 -6.15
C ALA A 119 -4.32 -23.19 -7.31
N ALA A 120 -4.05 -21.88 -7.44
CA ALA A 120 -4.60 -21.06 -8.51
C ALA A 120 -3.72 -21.13 -9.77
N GLU A 121 -4.16 -21.88 -10.78
CA GLU A 121 -3.41 -22.06 -12.04
C GLU A 121 -3.34 -20.77 -12.89
N GLU A 122 -4.45 -20.03 -12.97
CA GLU A 122 -4.54 -18.75 -13.71
C GLU A 122 -5.23 -17.68 -12.85
N PRO A 123 -4.51 -17.05 -11.91
CA PRO A 123 -5.12 -16.11 -10.98
C PRO A 123 -5.60 -14.84 -11.70
N VAL A 124 -6.87 -14.49 -11.48
CA VAL A 124 -7.46 -13.23 -11.93
C VAL A 124 -7.52 -12.25 -10.76
N VAL A 125 -6.89 -11.10 -10.94
CA VAL A 125 -6.89 -10.02 -9.96
C VAL A 125 -8.05 -9.08 -10.25
N VAL A 126 -8.84 -8.76 -9.22
CA VAL A 126 -9.96 -7.83 -9.29
C VAL A 126 -9.85 -6.78 -8.18
N VAL A 127 -10.38 -5.59 -8.43
CA VAL A 127 -10.49 -4.53 -7.42
C VAL A 127 -11.89 -4.57 -6.81
N LEU A 128 -11.97 -4.85 -5.51
CA LEU A 128 -13.22 -4.73 -4.76
C LEU A 128 -13.38 -3.29 -4.28
N SER A 129 -14.37 -2.58 -4.84
CA SER A 129 -14.67 -1.19 -4.49
C SER A 129 -15.96 -1.08 -3.68
N PRO A 130 -16.04 -0.15 -2.70
CA PRO A 130 -17.31 0.24 -2.06
C PRO A 130 -18.29 0.95 -3.02
N GLY A 131 -17.87 1.27 -4.25
CA GLY A 131 -18.69 1.85 -5.30
C GLY A 131 -18.52 3.36 -5.48
N ILE A 132 -19.29 3.93 -6.41
CA ILE A 132 -19.13 5.30 -6.93
C ILE A 132 -19.28 6.42 -5.89
N HIS A 133 -19.87 6.14 -4.73
CA HIS A 133 -20.07 7.11 -3.67
C HIS A 133 -18.87 7.23 -2.73
N SER A 134 -17.82 6.42 -2.93
CA SER A 134 -16.59 6.51 -2.17
C SER A 134 -15.63 7.56 -2.73
N GLU A 135 -14.94 8.27 -1.83
CA GLU A 135 -13.89 9.24 -2.19
C GLU A 135 -12.73 8.60 -2.97
N THR A 136 -12.53 7.29 -2.84
CA THR A 136 -11.48 6.54 -3.54
C THR A 136 -11.99 5.86 -4.82
N ALA A 137 -13.24 6.10 -5.24
CA ALA A 137 -13.82 5.41 -6.40
C ALA A 137 -13.07 5.68 -7.70
N PHE A 138 -12.66 6.93 -7.94
CA PHE A 138 -11.86 7.29 -9.11
C PHE A 138 -10.50 6.57 -9.10
N ASP A 139 -9.80 6.62 -7.96
CA ASP A 139 -8.50 6.00 -7.79
C ASP A 139 -8.54 4.51 -8.13
N GLN A 140 -9.53 3.81 -7.60
CA GLN A 140 -9.75 2.39 -7.80
C GLN A 140 -10.18 2.03 -9.22
N ALA A 141 -10.98 2.88 -9.88
CA ALA A 141 -11.43 2.65 -11.25
C ALA A 141 -10.34 2.92 -12.29
N TYR A 142 -9.31 3.70 -11.94
CA TYR A 142 -8.18 4.00 -12.82
C TYR A 142 -7.10 2.90 -12.80
N LEU A 143 -7.02 2.14 -11.70
CA LEU A 143 -6.10 1.01 -11.49
C LEU A 143 -6.56 -0.25 -12.24
#